data_AF-B3QUK2-F1
#
_entry.id   AF-B3QUK2-F1
#
_cell.length_a   1.000
_cell.length_b   1.000
_cell.length_c   1.000
_cell.angle_alpha   90.00
_cell.angle_beta   90.00
_cell.angle_gamma   90.00
#
_symmetry.space_group_name_H-M   'P 1'
#
loop_
_entity.id
_entity.type
_entity.pdbx_description
1 polymer ?
#
loop_
_entity_poly.entity_id
_entity_poly.type
_entity_poly.pdbx_seq_one_letter_code
_entity_poly.pdbx_strand_id
1 'polypeptide(L)'
;MLHFLLPKELHPIFDHIPSSALHVVGWGSVLPSVITVGRRLAFDEGKHEMIADLTPLLPAHVQFSLEHRRCQHHRQDDEADTHPGLINAEHLSEDEAERKRFGEAVLEVFFSQLFSEKGFFIDLREHGFSLDAEAIYWNPPNLWYHLEHNFRIGLLKIYEGYFFGPFSEVEAGLSDLGLFTEDHASNQKVVDLLLSHFGTGEQRDVLFEIEPFAESFEQFFDYLKAKNMQLDANFIYFGIYLITLYLCLDKLKVPLDAREAFTNARTRLAKENLDNQMDSAVS
;
A
#
# COMPACT_ATOMS: atom_id res chain seq x y z
N MET A 1 17.42 -15.62 -6.89
CA MET A 1 18.18 -14.41 -7.28
C MET A 1 17.72 -13.19 -6.49
N LEU A 2 16.41 -12.93 -6.36
CA LEU A 2 15.85 -11.82 -5.57
C LEU A 2 16.28 -11.76 -4.09
N HIS A 3 16.33 -12.91 -3.39
CA HIS A 3 16.73 -12.96 -1.97
C HIS A 3 18.11 -12.34 -1.66
N PHE A 4 19.01 -12.27 -2.64
CA PHE A 4 20.34 -11.66 -2.46
C PHE A 4 20.34 -10.13 -2.62
N LEU A 5 19.36 -9.58 -3.34
CA LEU A 5 19.31 -8.16 -3.68
C LEU A 5 18.46 -7.36 -2.70
N LEU A 6 17.56 -8.02 -1.98
CA LEU A 6 16.59 -7.35 -1.12
C LEU A 6 16.85 -7.62 0.37
N PRO A 7 16.53 -6.64 1.23
CA PRO A 7 16.70 -6.73 2.68
C PRO A 7 16.03 -7.97 3.26
N LYS A 8 16.61 -8.54 4.33
CA LYS A 8 16.11 -9.77 4.97
C LYS A 8 14.69 -9.60 5.50
N GLU A 9 14.34 -8.38 5.87
CA GLU A 9 13.03 -7.96 6.36
C GLU A 9 11.93 -8.19 5.31
N LEU A 10 12.28 -8.23 4.02
CA LEU A 10 11.35 -8.51 2.92
C LEU A 10 11.32 -9.98 2.53
N HIS A 11 12.17 -10.84 3.11
CA HIS A 11 12.22 -12.26 2.75
C HIS A 11 10.85 -12.96 2.86
N PRO A 12 10.06 -12.75 3.94
CA PRO A 12 8.73 -13.35 4.04
C PRO A 12 7.74 -12.90 2.97
N ILE A 13 7.95 -11.74 2.34
CA ILE A 13 7.05 -11.21 1.31
C ILE A 13 7.19 -12.02 0.01
N PHE A 14 8.40 -12.52 -0.30
CA PHE A 14 8.63 -13.25 -1.56
C PHE A 14 7.89 -14.58 -1.64
N ASP A 15 7.56 -15.18 -0.49
CA ASP A 15 6.79 -16.41 -0.46
C ASP A 15 5.36 -16.21 -1.00
N HIS A 16 4.91 -14.96 -1.09
CA HIS A 16 3.61 -14.57 -1.63
C HIS A 16 3.69 -13.89 -3.01
N ILE A 17 4.88 -13.76 -3.61
CA ILE A 17 5.02 -13.22 -4.97
C ILE A 17 4.80 -14.36 -5.97
N PRO A 18 3.79 -14.25 -6.87
CA PRO A 18 3.54 -15.24 -7.90
C PRO A 18 4.78 -15.53 -8.74
N SER A 19 5.00 -16.81 -9.05
CA SER A 19 6.18 -17.20 -9.83
C SER A 19 6.13 -16.64 -11.25
N SER A 20 4.92 -16.56 -11.83
CA SER A 20 4.65 -15.92 -13.12
C SER A 20 5.01 -14.43 -13.15
N ALA A 21 4.88 -13.71 -12.02
CA ALA A 21 5.25 -12.30 -11.94
C ALA A 21 6.72 -12.11 -12.36
N LEU A 22 7.63 -12.98 -11.91
CA LEU A 22 9.06 -12.87 -12.20
C LEU A 22 9.41 -12.98 -13.71
N HIS A 23 8.51 -13.57 -14.50
CA HIS A 23 8.66 -13.72 -15.95
C HIS A 23 8.17 -12.52 -16.74
N VAL A 24 7.24 -11.73 -16.19
CA VAL A 24 6.69 -10.55 -16.87
C VAL A 24 7.42 -9.27 -16.46
N VAL A 25 8.23 -9.30 -15.41
CA VAL A 25 9.01 -8.14 -14.97
C VAL A 25 10.11 -7.78 -15.96
N GLY A 26 10.09 -6.55 -16.43
CA GLY A 26 11.19 -5.92 -17.14
C GLY A 26 12.34 -5.58 -16.19
N TRP A 27 13.18 -6.55 -15.82
CA TRP A 27 14.26 -6.39 -14.83
C TRP A 27 15.20 -5.20 -15.03
N GLY A 28 15.33 -4.72 -16.27
CA GLY A 28 16.11 -3.52 -16.59
C GLY A 28 15.59 -2.26 -15.89
N SER A 29 14.27 -2.12 -15.68
CA SER A 29 13.68 -0.98 -14.97
C SER A 29 13.73 -1.14 -13.45
N VAL A 30 13.80 -2.37 -12.93
CA VAL A 30 13.77 -2.67 -11.49
C VAL A 30 15.13 -2.43 -10.82
N LEU A 31 16.23 -2.77 -11.50
CA LEU A 31 17.58 -2.73 -10.91
C LEU A 31 17.99 -1.34 -10.36
N PRO A 32 17.77 -0.21 -11.08
CA PRO A 32 18.10 1.11 -10.55
C PRO A 32 17.29 1.47 -9.29
N SER A 33 16.01 1.08 -9.27
CA SER A 33 15.11 1.29 -8.15
C SER A 33 15.51 0.47 -6.92
N VAL A 34 15.94 -0.78 -7.11
CA VAL A 34 16.43 -1.63 -6.00
C VAL A 34 17.65 -1.01 -5.32
N ILE A 35 18.59 -0.45 -6.09
CA ILE A 35 19.75 0.25 -5.52
C ILE A 35 19.31 1.47 -4.71
N THR A 36 18.38 2.25 -5.25
CA THR A 36 17.88 3.48 -4.60
C THR A 36 17.14 3.16 -3.30
N VAL A 37 16.24 2.17 -3.34
CA VAL A 37 15.47 1.70 -2.18
C VAL A 37 16.40 1.06 -1.14
N GLY A 38 17.39 0.27 -1.56
CA GLY A 38 18.40 -0.30 -0.67
C GLY A 38 19.26 0.75 0.03
N ARG A 39 19.65 1.82 -0.69
CA ARG A 39 20.38 2.96 -0.10
C ARG A 39 19.54 3.66 0.96
N ARG A 40 18.28 3.96 0.66
CA ARG A 40 17.34 4.57 1.63
C ARG A 40 17.24 3.72 2.89
N LEU A 41 17.03 2.42 2.75
CA LEU A 41 16.91 1.54 3.92
C LEU A 41 18.19 1.50 4.75
N ALA A 42 19.36 1.47 4.10
CA ALA A 42 20.65 1.38 4.79
C ALA A 42 21.07 2.68 5.50
N PHE A 43 20.69 3.84 4.97
CA PHE A 43 21.18 5.15 5.44
C PHE A 43 20.10 6.09 5.99
N ASP A 44 18.86 5.60 6.12
CA ASP A 44 17.69 6.38 6.55
C ASP A 44 17.45 7.66 5.71
N GLU A 45 17.95 7.66 4.47
CA GLU A 45 17.88 8.81 3.58
C GLU A 45 16.43 9.10 3.14
N GLY A 46 16.02 10.36 3.25
CA GLY A 46 14.71 10.82 2.78
C GLY A 46 13.54 10.44 3.68
N LYS A 47 13.75 9.73 4.81
CA LYS A 47 12.65 9.28 5.67
C LYS A 47 11.85 10.44 6.25
N HIS A 48 12.56 11.47 6.75
CA HIS A 48 11.95 12.60 7.42
C HIS A 48 11.17 13.48 6.43
N GLU A 49 11.72 13.68 5.24
CA GLU A 49 11.07 14.37 4.13
C GLU A 49 9.81 13.62 3.70
N MET A 50 9.90 12.30 3.54
CA MET A 50 8.77 11.45 3.18
C MET A 50 7.67 11.47 4.26
N ILE A 51 8.04 11.48 5.54
CA ILE A 51 7.12 11.64 6.67
C ILE A 51 6.44 13.01 6.62
N ALA A 52 7.20 14.07 6.41
CA ALA A 52 6.65 15.42 6.31
C ALA A 52 5.67 15.55 5.14
N ASP A 53 5.98 14.94 3.99
CA ASP A 53 5.15 14.94 2.80
C ASP A 53 3.84 14.13 2.97
N LEU A 54 3.85 13.06 3.77
CA LEU A 54 2.66 12.24 4.01
C LEU A 54 1.80 12.71 5.18
N THR A 55 2.39 13.39 6.16
CA THR A 55 1.67 13.80 7.38
C THR A 55 0.36 14.54 7.09
N PRO A 56 0.28 15.50 6.14
CA PRO A 56 -0.96 16.17 5.80
C PRO A 56 -2.05 15.25 5.24
N LEU A 57 -1.63 14.13 4.62
CA LEU A 57 -2.52 13.18 3.97
C LEU A 57 -3.02 12.10 4.92
N LEU A 58 -2.45 11.94 6.12
CA LEU A 58 -2.82 10.87 7.06
C LEU A 58 -4.11 11.17 7.84
N PRO A 59 -4.80 10.14 8.36
CA PRO A 59 -5.97 10.34 9.19
C PRO A 59 -5.57 11.05 10.48
N ALA A 60 -6.45 11.88 11.05
CA ALA A 60 -6.13 12.62 12.29
C ALA A 60 -5.80 11.70 13.48
N HIS A 61 -6.29 10.45 13.46
CA HIS A 61 -6.02 9.44 14.48
C HIS A 61 -4.76 8.60 14.19
N VAL A 62 -4.05 8.84 13.08
CA VAL A 62 -2.79 8.18 12.74
C VAL A 62 -1.65 9.19 12.80
N GLN A 63 -0.61 8.88 13.55
CA GLN A 63 0.54 9.75 13.75
C GLN A 63 1.84 9.00 13.46
N PHE A 64 2.85 9.69 12.93
CA PHE A 64 4.17 9.08 12.83
C PHE A 64 4.84 8.98 14.20
N SER A 65 5.50 7.86 14.48
CA SER A 65 6.36 7.68 15.66
C SER A 65 7.80 7.40 15.23
N LEU A 66 8.70 8.36 15.49
CA LEU A 66 10.13 8.21 15.18
C LEU A 66 10.91 7.52 16.30
N GLU A 67 10.34 7.42 17.50
CA GLU A 67 11.08 7.05 18.71
C GLU A 67 11.16 5.52 18.94
N HIS A 68 10.31 4.73 18.27
CA HIS A 68 10.05 3.36 18.71
C HIS A 68 11.13 2.31 18.39
N ARG A 69 12.03 2.54 17.41
CA ARG A 69 13.04 1.53 17.04
C ARG A 69 14.17 1.36 18.06
N ARG A 70 14.42 2.35 18.93
CA ARG A 70 15.50 2.22 19.92
C ARG A 70 15.17 1.23 21.04
N CYS A 71 13.90 0.90 21.26
CA CYS A 71 13.49 0.05 22.38
C CYS A 71 13.52 -1.47 22.08
N GLN A 72 13.45 -1.90 20.81
CA GLN A 72 13.35 -3.33 20.48
C GLN A 72 14.70 -4.08 20.42
N HIS A 73 15.84 -3.38 20.35
CA HIS A 73 17.17 -4.00 20.36
C HIS A 73 17.93 -3.87 21.69
N HIS A 74 17.31 -3.29 22.72
CA HIS A 74 17.94 -3.12 24.04
C HIS A 74 17.09 -3.55 25.24
N ARG A 75 15.89 -4.09 25.04
CA ARG A 75 15.05 -4.59 26.13
C ARG A 75 15.26 -6.07 26.39
N GLN A 76 16.29 -6.37 27.15
CA GLN A 76 16.14 -7.37 28.21
C GLN A 76 16.12 -6.75 29.61
N ASP A 77 16.57 -5.51 29.83
CA ASP A 77 16.76 -4.98 31.20
C ASP A 77 16.24 -3.56 31.51
N ASP A 78 15.76 -2.74 30.55
CA ASP A 78 15.34 -1.35 30.85
C ASP A 78 13.83 -1.09 30.65
N GLU A 79 13.12 -1.07 31.77
CA GLU A 79 11.66 -0.92 31.93
C GLU A 79 11.18 0.55 31.99
N ALA A 80 11.99 1.52 31.55
CA ALA A 80 11.62 2.94 31.58
C ALA A 80 11.32 3.47 30.17
N ASP A 81 10.37 4.39 30.06
CA ASP A 81 10.04 5.20 28.86
C ASP A 81 9.21 4.56 27.72
N THR A 82 8.36 3.57 28.00
CA THR A 82 7.19 3.36 27.14
C THR A 82 6.01 4.16 27.67
N HIS A 83 5.40 4.98 26.82
CA HIS A 83 4.10 5.60 27.09
C HIS A 83 3.14 4.55 27.69
N PRO A 84 2.65 4.74 28.92
CA PRO A 84 1.78 3.76 29.56
C PRO A 84 0.53 3.56 28.70
N GLY A 85 0.32 2.33 28.22
CA GLY A 85 -0.85 1.95 27.41
C GLY A 85 -0.60 1.77 25.91
N LEU A 86 0.63 1.96 25.42
CA LEU A 86 0.94 1.68 24.02
C LEU A 86 1.13 0.17 23.79
N ILE A 87 0.36 -0.38 22.85
CA ILE A 87 0.35 -1.80 22.47
C ILE A 87 0.93 -1.94 21.06
N ASN A 88 1.85 -2.88 20.85
CA ASN A 88 2.31 -3.24 19.50
C ASN A 88 1.17 -3.94 18.77
N ALA A 89 0.90 -3.58 17.52
CA ALA A 89 -0.19 -4.16 16.75
C ALA A 89 -0.05 -5.69 16.53
N GLU A 90 1.16 -6.25 16.66
CA GLU A 90 1.40 -7.71 16.72
C GLU A 90 0.73 -8.41 17.92
N HIS A 91 0.31 -7.64 18.92
CA HIS A 91 -0.29 -8.12 20.17
C HIS A 91 -1.67 -7.49 20.42
N LEU A 92 -2.37 -7.13 19.33
CA LEU A 92 -3.76 -6.70 19.39
C LEU A 92 -4.61 -7.69 20.19
N SER A 93 -5.56 -7.15 20.95
CA SER A 93 -6.50 -7.98 21.70
C SER A 93 -7.43 -8.77 20.77
N GLU A 94 -8.13 -9.77 21.31
CA GLU A 94 -9.16 -10.50 20.57
C GLU A 94 -10.42 -9.64 20.31
N ASP A 95 -10.49 -8.42 20.87
CA ASP A 95 -11.60 -7.49 20.65
C ASP A 95 -11.74 -7.17 19.15
N GLU A 96 -12.91 -7.51 18.61
CA GLU A 96 -13.26 -7.27 17.23
C GLU A 96 -13.27 -5.78 16.89
N ALA A 97 -13.73 -4.93 17.82
CA ALA A 97 -13.82 -3.48 17.60
C ALA A 97 -12.42 -2.84 17.50
N GLU A 98 -11.48 -3.30 18.32
CA GLU A 98 -10.09 -2.83 18.29
C GLU A 98 -9.39 -3.26 17.00
N ARG A 99 -9.53 -4.54 16.60
CA ARG A 99 -9.00 -5.06 15.34
C ARG A 99 -9.60 -4.34 14.13
N LYS A 100 -10.90 -4.07 14.14
CA LYS A 100 -11.58 -3.32 13.08
C LYS A 100 -11.06 -1.89 12.97
N ARG A 101 -10.98 -1.16 14.08
CA ARG A 101 -10.40 0.20 14.13
C ARG A 101 -8.99 0.23 13.56
N PHE A 102 -8.15 -0.73 13.94
CA PHE A 102 -6.79 -0.84 13.41
C PHE A 102 -6.78 -1.12 11.90
N GLY A 103 -7.55 -2.09 11.43
CA GLY A 103 -7.62 -2.44 10.00
C GLY A 103 -8.13 -1.30 9.13
N GLU A 104 -9.15 -0.57 9.58
CA GLU A 104 -9.67 0.62 8.89
C GLU A 104 -8.60 1.72 8.79
N ALA A 105 -7.86 1.96 9.87
CA ALA A 105 -6.76 2.92 9.85
C ALA A 105 -5.63 2.52 8.89
N VAL A 106 -5.26 1.23 8.84
CA VAL A 106 -4.26 0.72 7.89
C VAL A 106 -4.74 0.89 6.44
N LEU A 107 -6.02 0.63 6.16
CA LEU A 107 -6.61 0.90 4.84
C LEU A 107 -6.60 2.38 4.50
N GLU A 108 -6.92 3.25 5.45
CA GLU A 108 -6.87 4.69 5.23
C GLU A 108 -5.44 5.18 4.98
N VAL A 109 -4.44 4.67 5.71
CA VAL A 109 -3.02 4.90 5.40
C VAL A 109 -2.72 4.42 3.99
N PHE A 110 -3.16 3.20 3.64
CA PHE A 110 -2.91 2.61 2.33
C PHE A 110 -3.35 3.54 1.19
N PHE A 111 -4.60 4.02 1.24
CA PHE A 111 -5.16 4.89 0.22
C PHE A 111 -4.57 6.31 0.26
N SER A 112 -4.35 6.88 1.45
CA SER A 112 -3.71 8.20 1.60
C SER A 112 -2.39 8.30 0.84
N GLN A 113 -1.57 7.25 0.88
CA GLN A 113 -0.29 7.27 0.18
C GLN A 113 -0.42 7.27 -1.35
N LEU A 114 -1.49 6.72 -1.93
CA LEU A 114 -1.71 6.76 -3.38
C LEU A 114 -2.03 8.17 -3.89
N PHE A 115 -2.56 9.03 -3.03
CA PHE A 115 -2.77 10.44 -3.33
C PHE A 115 -1.50 11.28 -3.25
N SER A 116 -0.44 10.77 -2.61
CA SER A 116 0.85 11.46 -2.57
C SER A 116 1.57 11.37 -3.90
N GLU A 117 2.03 12.52 -4.41
CA GLU A 117 2.93 12.55 -5.56
C GLU A 117 4.38 12.32 -5.15
N LYS A 118 4.69 12.27 -3.86
CA LYS A 118 6.08 12.24 -3.35
C LYS A 118 6.57 10.81 -3.20
N GLY A 119 5.67 9.88 -2.90
CA GLY A 119 5.92 8.45 -2.88
C GLY A 119 5.01 7.75 -1.87
N PHE A 120 5.40 6.53 -1.50
CA PHE A 120 4.74 5.76 -0.44
C PHE A 120 5.74 4.84 0.25
N PHE A 121 5.56 4.63 1.54
CA PHE A 121 6.19 3.55 2.30
C PHE A 121 5.55 2.21 1.90
N ILE A 122 6.41 1.28 1.48
CA ILE A 122 6.02 0.01 0.89
C ILE A 122 5.52 -0.99 1.93
N ASP A 123 5.98 -0.90 3.18
CA ASP A 123 5.70 -1.91 4.20
C ASP A 123 4.60 -1.46 5.17
N LEU A 124 3.44 -2.11 5.07
CA LEU A 124 2.27 -1.89 5.93
C LEU A 124 2.03 -3.02 6.96
N ARG A 125 3.01 -3.89 7.19
CA ARG A 125 2.87 -4.95 8.20
C ARG A 125 2.77 -4.37 9.60
N GLU A 126 2.09 -5.09 10.48
CA GLU A 126 1.66 -4.67 11.80
C GLU A 126 2.83 -4.28 12.74
N HIS A 127 4.03 -4.84 12.57
CA HIS A 127 5.22 -4.48 13.34
C HIS A 127 5.63 -3.00 13.21
N GLY A 128 5.19 -2.33 12.14
CA GLY A 128 5.37 -0.90 11.94
C GLY A 128 4.37 -0.05 12.73
N PHE A 129 3.40 -0.65 13.41
CA PHE A 129 2.31 0.05 14.09
C PHE A 129 2.29 -0.22 15.58
N SER A 130 1.83 0.78 16.32
CA SER A 130 1.51 0.70 17.73
C SER A 130 0.27 1.53 18.00
N LEU A 131 -0.44 1.26 19.08
CA LEU A 131 -1.76 1.83 19.29
C LEU A 131 -2.06 1.98 20.77
N ASP A 132 -2.79 3.04 21.08
CA ASP A 132 -3.40 3.27 22.39
C ASP A 132 -4.92 3.47 22.23
N ALA A 133 -5.57 3.94 23.30
CA ALA A 133 -7.02 4.15 23.30
C ALA A 133 -7.50 5.19 22.27
N GLU A 134 -6.67 6.16 21.90
CA GLU A 134 -7.06 7.32 21.09
C GLU A 134 -6.44 7.31 19.69
N ALA A 135 -5.20 6.84 19.56
CA ALA A 135 -4.39 7.01 18.36
C ALA A 135 -3.68 5.72 17.93
N ILE A 136 -3.29 5.74 16.66
CA ILE A 136 -2.42 4.74 16.03
C ILE A 136 -1.12 5.45 15.66
N TYR A 137 -0.01 4.87 16.08
CA TYR A 137 1.33 5.33 15.84
C TYR A 137 1.99 4.46 14.77
N TRP A 138 2.41 5.08 13.68
CA TRP A 138 3.05 4.40 12.56
C TRP A 138 4.53 4.77 12.46
N ASN A 139 5.39 3.76 12.48
CA ASN A 139 6.83 3.88 12.29
C ASN A 139 7.26 3.03 11.10
N PRO A 140 7.06 3.51 9.87
CA PRO A 140 7.42 2.72 8.70
C PRO A 140 8.94 2.50 8.63
N PRO A 141 9.39 1.36 8.09
CA PRO A 141 10.77 1.26 7.63
C PRO A 141 11.07 2.31 6.57
N ASN A 142 12.34 2.69 6.44
CA ASN A 142 12.76 3.59 5.36
C ASN A 142 12.85 2.87 4.02
N LEU A 143 11.73 2.23 3.66
CA LEU A 143 11.51 1.47 2.47
C LEU A 143 10.35 2.14 1.73
N TRP A 144 10.67 3.16 0.96
CA TRP A 144 9.68 3.92 0.20
C TRP A 144 10.07 4.05 -1.26
N TYR A 145 9.04 4.12 -2.11
CA TYR A 145 9.17 4.21 -3.56
C TYR A 145 8.30 5.33 -4.11
N HIS A 146 8.70 5.85 -5.26
CA HIS A 146 7.98 6.90 -5.96
C HIS A 146 7.35 6.29 -7.21
N LEU A 147 6.02 6.19 -7.23
CA LEU A 147 5.30 5.75 -8.42
C LEU A 147 5.42 6.82 -9.50
N GLU A 148 5.62 6.38 -10.74
CA GLU A 148 5.52 7.28 -11.88
C GLU A 148 4.13 7.92 -11.94
N HIS A 149 4.08 9.19 -12.36
CA HIS A 149 2.85 9.99 -12.35
C HIS A 149 1.69 9.28 -13.06
N ASN A 150 1.89 8.81 -14.30
CA ASN A 150 0.84 8.14 -15.07
C ASN A 150 0.39 6.83 -14.42
N PHE A 151 1.32 6.08 -13.85
CA PHE A 151 0.99 4.85 -13.13
C PHE A 151 0.11 5.13 -11.92
N ARG A 152 0.49 6.12 -11.11
CA ARG A 152 -0.29 6.54 -9.92
C ARG A 152 -1.68 7.04 -10.29
N ILE A 153 -1.79 7.90 -11.31
CA ILE A 153 -3.08 8.40 -11.79
C ILE A 153 -3.94 7.25 -12.35
N GLY A 154 -3.34 6.31 -13.07
CA GLY A 154 -4.02 5.11 -13.55
C GLY A 154 -4.61 4.27 -12.42
N LEU A 155 -3.85 4.06 -11.33
CA LEU A 155 -4.37 3.38 -10.13
C LEU A 155 -5.55 4.13 -9.50
N LEU A 156 -5.46 5.46 -9.35
CA LEU A 156 -6.54 6.26 -8.78
C LEU A 156 -7.81 6.18 -9.63
N LYS A 157 -7.68 6.21 -10.97
CA LYS A 157 -8.82 6.03 -11.90
C LYS A 157 -9.46 4.65 -11.75
N ILE A 158 -8.65 3.60 -11.61
CA ILE A 158 -9.15 2.24 -11.38
C ILE A 158 -9.98 2.19 -10.08
N TYR A 159 -9.44 2.67 -8.97
CA TYR A 159 -10.18 2.66 -7.69
C TYR A 159 -11.43 3.55 -7.74
N GLU A 160 -11.34 4.74 -8.34
CA GLU A 160 -12.48 5.66 -8.48
C GLU A 160 -13.59 5.03 -9.35
N GLY A 161 -13.22 4.46 -10.50
CA GLY A 161 -14.13 3.75 -11.39
C GLY A 161 -14.76 2.52 -10.75
N TYR A 162 -13.98 1.79 -9.95
CA TYR A 162 -14.46 0.61 -9.24
C TYR A 162 -15.43 0.95 -8.10
N PHE A 163 -15.16 2.00 -7.31
CA PHE A 163 -15.97 2.34 -6.13
C PHE A 163 -17.15 3.29 -6.40
N PHE A 164 -17.06 4.18 -7.38
CA PHE A 164 -18.05 5.25 -7.60
C PHE A 164 -18.43 5.48 -9.06
N GLY A 165 -17.50 5.19 -9.96
CA GLY A 165 -17.56 5.68 -11.32
C GLY A 165 -18.28 4.76 -12.31
N PRO A 166 -18.48 5.27 -13.53
CA PRO A 166 -18.77 4.41 -14.66
C PRO A 166 -17.57 3.52 -14.94
N PHE A 167 -17.84 2.33 -15.45
CA PHE A 167 -16.83 1.33 -15.77
C PHE A 167 -15.73 1.85 -16.73
N SER A 168 -16.01 2.88 -17.53
CA SER A 168 -15.04 3.54 -18.43
C SER A 168 -13.83 4.14 -17.72
N GLU A 169 -13.94 4.53 -16.44
CA GLU A 169 -12.78 5.02 -15.67
C GLU A 169 -11.78 3.90 -15.36
N VAL A 170 -12.28 2.68 -15.14
CA VAL A 170 -11.44 1.49 -14.96
C VAL A 170 -10.66 1.21 -16.24
N GLU A 171 -11.33 1.27 -17.40
CA GLU A 171 -10.70 1.09 -18.70
C GLU A 171 -9.65 2.17 -18.99
N ALA A 172 -9.95 3.43 -18.69
CA ALA A 172 -9.01 4.54 -18.84
C ALA A 172 -7.77 4.35 -17.95
N GLY A 173 -7.97 3.95 -16.69
CA GLY A 173 -6.87 3.66 -15.78
C GLY A 173 -6.01 2.48 -16.25
N LEU A 174 -6.61 1.38 -16.70
CA LEU A 174 -5.89 0.24 -17.26
C LEU A 174 -5.08 0.61 -18.52
N SER A 175 -5.63 1.50 -19.35
CA SER A 175 -4.91 2.06 -20.49
C SER A 175 -3.69 2.88 -20.05
N ASP A 176 -3.83 3.73 -19.04
CA ASP A 176 -2.73 4.54 -18.48
C ASP A 176 -1.63 3.68 -17.86
N LEU A 177 -2.00 2.52 -17.31
CA LEU A 177 -1.07 1.51 -16.82
C LEU A 177 -0.37 0.70 -17.93
N GLY A 178 -0.69 0.95 -19.21
CA GLY A 178 -0.13 0.22 -20.34
C GLY A 178 -0.61 -1.22 -20.45
N LEU A 179 -1.74 -1.56 -19.80
CA LEU A 179 -2.28 -2.92 -19.79
C LEU A 179 -3.22 -3.22 -20.96
N PHE A 180 -3.58 -2.20 -21.75
CA PHE A 180 -4.41 -2.36 -22.93
C PHE A 180 -3.59 -2.49 -24.21
N THR A 181 -4.13 -3.29 -25.11
CA THR A 181 -3.60 -3.53 -26.46
C THR A 181 -4.61 -3.08 -27.51
N GLU A 182 -4.27 -3.19 -28.79
CA GLU A 182 -5.21 -2.93 -29.89
C GLU A 182 -6.34 -3.98 -29.97
N ASP A 183 -6.18 -5.15 -29.30
CA ASP A 183 -7.17 -6.22 -29.30
C ASP A 183 -8.20 -6.04 -28.17
N HIS A 184 -9.41 -5.62 -28.54
CA HIS A 184 -10.53 -5.44 -27.62
C HIS A 184 -10.87 -6.68 -26.79
N ALA A 185 -10.78 -7.89 -27.37
CA ALA A 185 -11.09 -9.11 -26.63
C ALA A 185 -10.03 -9.37 -25.53
N SER A 186 -8.78 -9.06 -25.81
CA SER A 186 -7.70 -9.11 -24.83
C SER A 186 -7.90 -8.09 -23.72
N ASN A 187 -8.35 -6.88 -24.03
CA ASN A 187 -8.60 -5.82 -23.03
C ASN A 187 -9.75 -6.18 -22.09
N GLN A 188 -10.84 -6.75 -22.62
CA GLN A 188 -11.95 -7.24 -21.80
C GLN A 188 -11.48 -8.32 -20.81
N LYS A 189 -10.57 -9.20 -21.23
CA LYS A 189 -10.04 -10.23 -20.33
C LYS A 189 -9.20 -9.63 -19.19
N VAL A 190 -8.43 -8.57 -19.44
CA VAL A 190 -7.69 -7.83 -18.39
C VAL A 190 -8.67 -7.24 -17.38
N VAL A 191 -9.72 -6.60 -17.88
CA VAL A 191 -10.82 -6.06 -17.07
C VAL A 191 -11.42 -7.14 -16.18
N ASP A 192 -11.81 -8.28 -16.75
CA ASP A 192 -12.48 -9.35 -16.02
C ASP A 192 -11.58 -9.91 -14.91
N LEU A 193 -10.28 -10.07 -15.18
CA LEU A 193 -9.29 -10.52 -14.20
C LEU A 193 -9.12 -9.50 -13.06
N LEU A 194 -9.05 -8.21 -13.39
CA LEU A 194 -8.92 -7.14 -12.40
C LEU A 194 -10.16 -7.03 -11.51
N LEU A 195 -11.37 -7.09 -12.10
CA LEU A 195 -12.61 -7.05 -11.32
C LEU A 195 -12.76 -8.30 -10.45
N SER A 196 -12.35 -9.47 -10.96
CA SER A 196 -12.29 -10.68 -10.14
C SER A 196 -11.31 -10.54 -8.98
N HIS A 197 -10.20 -9.83 -9.15
CA HIS A 197 -9.22 -9.57 -8.11
C HIS A 197 -9.77 -8.64 -7.01
N PHE A 198 -10.41 -7.54 -7.38
CA PHE A 198 -11.06 -6.65 -6.40
C PHE A 198 -12.29 -7.28 -5.73
N GLY A 199 -12.89 -8.29 -6.38
CA GLY A 199 -14.11 -8.93 -5.93
C GLY A 199 -15.37 -8.16 -6.32
N THR A 200 -16.52 -8.66 -5.88
CA THR A 200 -17.84 -8.12 -6.23
C THR A 200 -18.51 -7.44 -5.04
N GLY A 201 -19.31 -6.40 -5.30
CA GLY A 201 -20.16 -5.77 -4.28
C GLY A 201 -19.72 -4.34 -3.95
N GLU A 202 -20.26 -3.79 -2.86
CA GLU A 202 -19.99 -2.40 -2.43
C GLU A 202 -18.67 -2.24 -1.68
N GLN A 203 -17.98 -3.35 -1.36
CA GLN A 203 -16.68 -3.36 -0.66
C GLN A 203 -16.72 -2.70 0.73
N ARG A 204 -17.85 -2.86 1.41
CA ARG A 204 -18.09 -2.36 2.78
C ARG A 204 -17.81 -3.36 3.89
N ASP A 205 -17.79 -4.65 3.55
CA ASP A 205 -17.58 -5.76 4.48
C ASP A 205 -16.58 -6.76 3.89
N VAL A 206 -15.36 -6.29 3.62
CA VAL A 206 -14.32 -7.08 2.97
C VAL A 206 -13.55 -7.87 4.03
N LEU A 207 -13.54 -9.20 3.88
CA LEU A 207 -12.58 -10.07 4.56
C LEU A 207 -11.35 -10.20 3.68
N PHE A 208 -10.23 -9.66 4.14
CA PHE A 208 -8.95 -9.76 3.46
C PHE A 208 -8.35 -11.13 3.73
N GLU A 209 -7.98 -11.85 2.68
CA GLU A 209 -7.37 -13.18 2.76
C GLU A 209 -6.16 -13.24 1.82
N ILE A 210 -4.99 -13.64 2.32
CA ILE A 210 -3.74 -13.60 1.55
C ILE A 210 -3.70 -14.69 0.48
N GLU A 211 -4.25 -15.88 0.72
CA GLU A 211 -4.22 -16.98 -0.23
C GLU A 211 -5.10 -16.71 -1.47
N PRO A 212 -6.40 -16.36 -1.35
CA PRO A 212 -7.22 -16.00 -2.52
C PRO A 212 -6.64 -14.80 -3.29
N PHE A 213 -6.08 -13.83 -2.56
CA PHE A 213 -5.39 -12.71 -3.16
C PHE A 213 -4.19 -13.15 -4.01
N ALA A 214 -3.31 -14.01 -3.48
CA ALA A 214 -2.15 -14.51 -4.21
C ALA A 214 -2.56 -15.32 -5.46
N GLU A 215 -3.60 -16.14 -5.36
CA GLU A 215 -4.14 -16.92 -6.49
C GLU A 215 -4.67 -16.01 -7.61
N SER A 216 -5.41 -14.96 -7.25
CA SER A 216 -5.93 -14.01 -8.24
C SER A 216 -4.80 -13.24 -8.97
N PHE A 217 -3.72 -12.91 -8.27
CA PHE A 217 -2.53 -12.30 -8.85
C PHE A 217 -1.78 -13.25 -9.78
N GLU A 218 -1.64 -14.54 -9.42
CA GLU A 218 -1.04 -15.56 -10.29
C GLU A 218 -1.82 -15.67 -11.61
N GLN A 219 -3.15 -15.71 -11.56
CA GLN A 219 -3.99 -15.73 -12.77
C GLN A 219 -3.77 -14.49 -13.65
N PHE A 220 -3.65 -13.32 -13.03
CA PHE A 220 -3.38 -12.07 -13.74
C PHE A 220 -2.02 -12.10 -14.44
N PHE A 221 -0.95 -12.48 -13.73
CA PHE A 221 0.39 -12.52 -14.29
C PHE A 221 0.57 -13.61 -15.34
N ASP A 222 -0.06 -14.78 -15.18
CA ASP A 222 -0.07 -15.84 -16.19
C ASP A 222 -0.71 -15.36 -17.50
N TYR A 223 -1.77 -14.57 -17.42
CA TYR A 223 -2.38 -13.96 -18.59
C TYR A 223 -1.43 -12.98 -19.29
N LEU A 224 -0.80 -12.07 -18.54
CA LEU A 224 0.17 -11.11 -19.08
C LEU A 224 1.36 -11.82 -19.73
N LYS A 225 1.85 -12.89 -19.10
CA LYS A 225 2.91 -13.75 -19.64
C LYS A 225 2.51 -14.38 -20.96
N ALA A 226 1.30 -14.93 -21.05
CA ALA A 226 0.78 -15.50 -22.30
C ALA A 226 0.66 -14.46 -23.43
N LYS A 227 0.52 -13.18 -23.09
CA LYS A 227 0.49 -12.05 -24.03
C LYS A 227 1.86 -11.43 -24.30
N ASN A 228 2.94 -11.97 -23.72
CA ASN A 228 4.29 -11.41 -23.78
C ASN A 228 4.36 -9.94 -23.33
N MET A 229 3.50 -9.55 -22.40
CA MET A 229 3.51 -8.21 -21.82
C MET A 229 4.64 -8.11 -20.81
N GLN A 230 5.30 -6.96 -20.79
CA GLN A 230 6.30 -6.63 -19.78
C GLN A 230 5.76 -5.57 -18.84
N LEU A 231 5.98 -5.78 -17.55
CA LEU A 231 5.63 -4.85 -16.49
C LEU A 231 6.89 -4.11 -16.03
N ASP A 232 6.74 -2.81 -15.78
CA ASP A 232 7.79 -1.99 -15.21
C ASP A 232 7.90 -2.15 -13.68
N ALA A 233 8.83 -1.39 -13.08
CA ALA A 233 9.11 -1.45 -11.66
C ALA A 233 7.93 -1.01 -10.77
N ASN A 234 7.06 -0.11 -11.24
CA ASN A 234 5.92 0.39 -10.46
C ASN A 234 4.98 -0.75 -10.08
N PHE A 235 4.71 -1.69 -11.00
CA PHE A 235 3.90 -2.88 -10.71
C PHE A 235 4.50 -3.75 -9.61
N ILE A 236 5.82 -3.84 -9.54
CA ILE A 236 6.49 -4.67 -8.52
C ILE A 236 6.42 -4.03 -7.15
N TYR A 237 6.74 -2.74 -7.05
CA TYR A 237 6.64 -2.03 -5.77
C TYR A 237 5.20 -1.92 -5.28
N PHE A 238 4.25 -1.71 -6.19
CA PHE A 238 2.82 -1.72 -5.84
C PHE A 238 2.31 -3.12 -5.48
N GLY A 239 2.78 -4.17 -6.15
CA GLY A 239 2.45 -5.55 -5.78
C GLY A 239 2.96 -5.91 -4.38
N ILE A 240 4.20 -5.54 -4.06
CA ILE A 240 4.76 -5.71 -2.71
C ILE A 240 3.93 -4.92 -1.68
N TYR A 241 3.54 -3.69 -2.01
CA TYR A 241 2.71 -2.86 -1.15
C TYR A 241 1.38 -3.56 -0.80
N LEU A 242 0.69 -4.09 -1.81
CA LEU A 242 -0.54 -4.86 -1.62
C LEU A 242 -0.30 -6.14 -0.81
N ILE A 243 0.78 -6.88 -1.04
CA ILE A 243 1.10 -8.07 -0.24
C ILE A 243 1.27 -7.69 1.24
N THR A 244 2.01 -6.61 1.55
CA THR A 244 2.19 -6.19 2.95
C THR A 244 0.89 -5.72 3.60
N LEU A 245 0.00 -5.09 2.83
CA LEU A 245 -1.35 -4.76 3.27
C LEU A 245 -2.14 -6.03 3.61
N TYR A 246 -2.22 -6.98 2.69
CA TYR A 246 -2.99 -8.21 2.90
C TYR A 246 -2.42 -9.07 4.03
N LEU A 247 -1.10 -9.14 4.20
CA LEU A 247 -0.48 -9.82 5.35
C LEU A 247 -0.87 -9.19 6.69
N CYS A 248 -1.05 -7.87 6.73
CA CYS A 248 -1.49 -7.15 7.91
C CYS A 248 -2.99 -7.42 8.18
N LEU A 249 -3.83 -7.20 7.17
CA LEU A 249 -5.29 -7.25 7.31
C LEU A 249 -5.83 -8.68 7.46
N ASP A 250 -5.20 -9.68 6.82
CA ASP A 250 -5.61 -11.09 6.92
C ASP A 250 -5.59 -11.58 8.37
N LYS A 251 -4.61 -11.15 9.17
CA LYS A 251 -4.48 -11.54 10.58
C LYS A 251 -5.62 -11.02 11.44
N LEU A 252 -6.28 -9.94 11.02
CA LEU A 252 -7.32 -9.30 11.82
C LEU A 252 -8.60 -10.13 11.82
N LYS A 253 -8.89 -10.89 10.76
CA LYS A 253 -10.10 -11.75 10.66
C LYS A 253 -11.40 -11.01 11.00
N VAL A 254 -11.50 -9.75 10.58
CA VAL A 254 -12.68 -8.89 10.72
C VAL A 254 -13.04 -8.25 9.37
N PRO A 255 -14.32 -7.99 9.09
CA PRO A 255 -14.73 -7.30 7.89
C PRO A 255 -14.38 -5.81 7.95
N LEU A 256 -13.82 -5.27 6.86
CA LEU A 256 -13.37 -3.87 6.76
C LEU A 256 -14.02 -3.16 5.56
N ASP A 257 -14.22 -1.85 5.68
CA ASP A 257 -14.80 -1.01 4.62
C ASP A 257 -13.70 -0.33 3.78
N ALA A 258 -13.29 -1.00 2.70
CA ALA A 258 -12.27 -0.47 1.79
C ALA A 258 -12.77 0.77 1.02
N ARG A 259 -14.07 0.84 0.74
CA ARG A 259 -14.67 1.95 0.01
C ARG A 259 -14.71 3.22 0.85
N GLU A 260 -15.07 3.10 2.13
CA GLU A 260 -15.05 4.22 3.08
C GLU A 260 -13.62 4.71 3.30
N ALA A 261 -12.65 3.81 3.47
CA ALA A 261 -11.25 4.19 3.62
C ALA A 261 -10.73 5.00 2.41
N PHE A 262 -11.05 4.58 1.18
CA PHE A 262 -10.72 5.35 -0.02
C PHE A 262 -11.45 6.71 -0.05
N THR A 263 -12.73 6.74 0.33
CA THR A 263 -13.54 7.97 0.39
C THR A 263 -12.92 8.98 1.34
N ASN A 264 -12.49 8.53 2.52
CA ASN A 264 -11.86 9.35 3.56
C ASN A 264 -10.53 9.93 3.08
N ALA A 265 -9.69 9.12 2.43
CA ALA A 265 -8.42 9.57 1.86
C ALA A 265 -8.63 10.63 0.77
N ARG A 266 -9.57 10.37 -0.16
CA ARG A 266 -9.92 11.32 -1.24
C ARG A 266 -10.42 12.66 -0.70
N THR A 267 -11.28 12.62 0.32
CA THR A 267 -11.89 13.82 0.90
C THR A 267 -10.85 14.69 1.61
N ARG A 268 -9.87 14.08 2.28
CA ARG A 268 -8.75 14.79 2.90
C ARG A 268 -7.91 15.56 1.88
N LEU A 269 -7.56 14.95 0.75
CA LEU A 269 -6.83 15.64 -0.33
C LEU A 269 -7.62 16.85 -0.88
N ALA A 270 -8.94 16.71 -1.07
CA ALA A 270 -9.77 17.80 -1.56
C ALA A 270 -9.77 19.00 -0.59
N LYS A 271 -9.78 18.73 0.72
CA LYS A 271 -9.70 19.76 1.76
C LYS A 271 -8.33 20.45 1.78
N GLU A 272 -7.25 19.69 1.75
CA GLU A 272 -5.88 20.24 1.74
C GLU A 272 -5.64 21.16 0.53
N ASN A 273 -6.11 20.75 -0.66
CA ASN A 273 -6.02 21.58 -1.86
C ASN A 273 -6.79 22.90 -1.74
N LEU A 274 -7.93 22.90 -1.06
CA LEU A 274 -8.72 24.10 -0.82
C LEU A 274 -8.00 25.05 0.16
N ASP A 275 -7.46 24.51 1.25
CA ASP A 275 -6.73 25.27 2.27
C ASP A 275 -5.48 25.93 1.64
N ASN A 276 -4.71 25.19 0.84
CA ASN A 276 -3.54 25.70 0.11
C ASN A 276 -3.89 26.83 -0.89
N GLN A 277 -5.03 26.73 -1.58
CA GLN A 277 -5.49 27.79 -2.48
C GLN A 277 -5.85 29.06 -1.72
N MET A 278 -6.48 28.95 -0.55
CA MET A 278 -6.85 30.10 0.28
C MET A 278 -5.61 30.82 0.83
N ASP A 279 -4.60 30.08 1.29
CA ASP A 279 -3.35 30.68 1.81
C ASP A 279 -2.55 31.41 0.72
N SER A 280 -2.56 30.87 -0.52
CA SER A 280 -1.91 31.51 -1.68
C SER A 280 -2.60 32.81 -2.13
N ALA A 281 -3.89 32.97 -1.85
CA ALA A 281 -4.65 34.16 -2.22
C ALA A 281 -4.53 35.31 -1.20
N VAL A 282 -4.04 35.02 0.02
CA VAL A 282 -3.88 35.98 1.12
C VAL A 282 -2.43 36.50 1.22
N SER A 283 -1.48 35.83 0.56
CA SER A 283 -0.05 36.20 0.50
C SER A 283 0.26 37.18 -0.63
#